data_AF-A0A8S4NKE8-F1
#
_entry.id   AF-A0A8S4NKE8-F1
#
_cell.length_a   1.000
_cell.length_b   1.000
_cell.length_c   1.000
_cell.angle_alpha   90.00
_cell.angle_beta   90.00
_cell.angle_gamma   90.00
#
_symmetry.space_group_name_H-M   'P 1'
#
loop_
_entity.id
_entity.type
_entity.pdbx_description
1 polymer ?
#
loop_
_entity_poly.entity_id
_entity_poly.type
_entity_poly.pdbx_seq_one_letter_code
_entity_poly.pdbx_strand_id
1 'polypeptide(L)'
;MKQNTPTKRVDVVIIGAGFAGLSAARLLNEEGLDVVLIEARDRVGGRIHTIRDPVIGYTEVGGAYVGPTQRRMQRLAKEFGMEWKIVREVEKTVLSSKTGWQTYKGTIPIIYDPIKILDMNNIFQMLEKMSEEIPVEAPWKAPHAEEWDSMTMKEFMDKHCW
;
A
#
# COMPACT_ATOMS: atom_id res chain seq x y z
N MET A 1 29.55 -23.79 -27.19
CA MET A 1 30.59 -22.97 -26.52
C MET A 1 29.91 -22.23 -25.38
N LYS A 2 30.29 -22.49 -24.12
CA LYS A 2 29.81 -21.68 -22.98
C LYS A 2 30.52 -20.33 -23.06
N GLN A 3 29.80 -19.27 -23.41
CA GLN A 3 30.38 -17.93 -23.40
C GLN A 3 30.78 -17.61 -21.96
N ASN A 4 32.03 -17.20 -21.78
CA ASN A 4 32.58 -16.81 -20.48
C ASN A 4 32.06 -15.41 -20.17
N THR A 5 30.84 -15.32 -19.63
CA THR A 5 30.21 -14.03 -19.30
C THR A 5 31.07 -13.33 -18.25
N PRO A 6 31.52 -12.08 -18.47
CA PRO A 6 32.34 -11.37 -17.49
C PRO A 6 31.57 -11.24 -16.18
N THR A 7 32.10 -11.83 -15.11
CA THR A 7 31.54 -11.72 -13.76
C THR A 7 32.02 -10.43 -13.12
N LYS A 8 31.10 -9.51 -12.83
CA LYS A 8 31.38 -8.32 -12.02
C LYS A 8 31.35 -8.74 -10.53
N ARG A 9 32.42 -8.47 -9.79
CA ARG A 9 32.42 -8.56 -8.31
C ARG A 9 31.95 -7.23 -7.74
N VAL A 10 31.08 -7.29 -6.73
CA VAL A 10 30.50 -6.17 -5.99
C VAL A 10 30.27 -6.61 -4.55
N ASP A 11 30.07 -5.67 -3.62
CA ASP A 11 29.80 -5.97 -2.22
C ASP A 11 28.37 -6.47 -2.01
N VAL A 12 27.41 -5.85 -2.68
CA VAL A 12 25.98 -6.18 -2.53
C VAL A 12 25.29 -6.26 -3.89
N VAL A 13 24.51 -7.33 -4.08
CA VAL A 13 23.59 -7.50 -5.21
C VAL A 13 22.15 -7.34 -4.70
N ILE A 14 21.40 -6.42 -5.30
CA ILE A 14 19.98 -6.18 -5.00
C ILE A 14 19.14 -6.68 -6.17
N ILE A 15 18.18 -7.55 -5.87
CA ILE A 15 17.24 -8.09 -6.87
C ILE A 15 15.94 -7.28 -6.81
N GLY A 16 15.68 -6.49 -7.86
CA GLY A 16 14.48 -5.69 -8.08
C GLY A 16 14.69 -4.18 -7.86
N ALA A 17 14.33 -3.38 -8.87
CA ALA A 17 14.36 -1.91 -8.87
C ALA A 17 13.03 -1.28 -8.43
N GLY A 18 12.31 -1.90 -7.50
CA GLY A 18 11.17 -1.27 -6.83
C GLY A 18 11.63 -0.25 -5.77
N PHE A 19 10.69 0.46 -5.14
CA PHE A 19 11.03 1.42 -4.06
C PHE A 19 11.92 0.81 -2.97
N ALA A 20 11.66 -0.44 -2.55
CA ALA A 20 12.47 -1.10 -1.53
C ALA A 20 13.92 -1.30 -1.99
N GLY A 21 14.12 -1.87 -3.18
CA GLY A 21 15.45 -2.12 -3.73
C GLY A 21 16.22 -0.85 -4.04
N LEU A 22 15.58 0.16 -4.62
CA LEU A 22 16.19 1.47 -4.87
C LEU A 22 16.57 2.19 -3.56
N SER A 23 15.71 2.10 -2.54
CA SER A 23 15.99 2.71 -1.22
C SER A 23 17.16 2.00 -0.53
N ALA A 24 17.23 0.67 -0.61
CA ALA A 24 18.35 -0.10 -0.09
C ALA A 24 19.65 0.20 -0.85
N ALA A 25 19.60 0.23 -2.18
CA ALA A 25 20.75 0.55 -3.03
C ALA A 25 21.31 1.92 -2.72
N ARG A 26 20.43 2.92 -2.57
CA ARG A 26 20.80 4.27 -2.20
C ARG A 26 21.52 4.30 -0.86
N LEU A 27 20.92 3.72 0.18
CA LEU A 27 21.49 3.72 1.53
C LEU A 27 22.86 3.04 1.56
N LEU A 28 22.99 1.85 0.94
CA LEU A 28 24.25 1.10 0.92
C LEU A 28 25.34 1.82 0.10
N ASN A 29 24.95 2.49 -0.98
CA ASN A 29 25.88 3.29 -1.78
C ASN A 29 26.32 4.57 -1.04
N GLU A 30 25.45 5.20 -0.25
CA GLU A 30 25.79 6.33 0.62
C GLU A 30 26.80 5.91 1.73
N GLU A 31 26.74 4.66 2.19
CA GLU A 31 27.73 4.07 3.10
C GLU A 31 29.03 3.61 2.39
N GLY A 32 29.16 3.85 1.07
CA GLY A 32 30.38 3.61 0.31
C GLY A 32 30.58 2.17 -0.19
N LEU A 33 29.54 1.32 -0.18
CA LEU A 33 29.61 -0.05 -0.71
C LEU A 33 29.42 -0.09 -2.24
N ASP A 34 30.10 -1.01 -2.94
CA ASP A 34 29.83 -1.28 -4.36
C ASP A 34 28.55 -2.12 -4.49
N VAL A 35 27.50 -1.47 -4.99
CA VAL A 35 26.17 -2.08 -5.12
C VAL A 35 25.80 -2.24 -6.59
N VAL A 36 25.31 -3.43 -6.95
CA VAL A 36 24.62 -3.65 -8.23
C VAL A 36 23.15 -3.94 -8.00
N LEU A 37 22.29 -3.35 -8.82
CA LEU A 37 20.87 -3.60 -8.79
C LEU A 37 20.44 -4.27 -10.10
N ILE A 38 19.71 -5.39 -9.99
CA ILE A 38 19.26 -6.20 -11.12
C ILE A 38 17.74 -6.14 -11.17
N GLU A 39 17.20 -5.58 -12.25
CA GLU A 39 15.76 -5.50 -12.49
C GLU A 39 15.36 -6.41 -13.65
N ALA A 40 14.22 -7.08 -13.50
CA ALA A 40 13.71 -7.99 -14.53
C ALA A 40 13.08 -7.24 -15.71
N ARG A 41 12.53 -6.05 -15.47
CA ARG A 41 11.93 -5.19 -16.49
C ARG A 41 12.94 -4.23 -17.13
N ASP A 42 12.50 -3.62 -18.21
CA ASP A 42 13.16 -2.50 -18.90
C ASP A 42 13.00 -1.15 -18.16
N ARG A 43 12.29 -1.14 -17.03
CA ARG A 43 12.05 0.05 -16.22
C ARG A 43 12.18 -0.24 -14.72
N VAL A 44 12.51 0.81 -13.97
CA VAL A 44 12.46 0.80 -12.51
C VAL A 44 11.04 1.11 -11.99
N GLY A 45 10.86 1.10 -10.66
CA GLY A 45 9.64 1.50 -9.96
C GLY A 45 8.77 0.33 -9.51
N GLY A 46 8.88 -0.85 -10.15
CA GLY A 46 8.13 -2.05 -9.77
C GLY A 46 6.62 -1.83 -9.84
N ARG A 47 5.95 -1.88 -8.68
CA ARG A 47 4.48 -1.64 -8.51
C ARG A 47 4.08 -0.18 -8.69
N ILE A 48 5.04 0.71 -8.91
CA ILE A 48 4.84 2.12 -9.18
C ILE A 48 5.19 2.34 -10.65
N HIS A 49 4.30 3.02 -11.37
CA HIS A 49 4.47 3.22 -12.79
C HIS A 49 3.72 4.47 -13.25
N THR A 50 4.49 5.53 -13.47
CA THR A 50 4.02 6.73 -14.15
C THR A 50 4.08 6.50 -15.66
N ILE A 51 2.95 6.58 -16.34
CA ILE A 51 2.89 6.70 -17.80
C ILE A 51 2.86 8.18 -18.14
N ARG A 52 3.70 8.60 -19.09
CA ARG A 52 3.73 9.97 -19.61
C ARG A 52 3.07 9.99 -20.97
N ASP A 53 2.19 10.95 -21.17
CA ASP A 53 1.37 11.08 -22.38
C ASP A 53 1.33 12.56 -22.81
N PRO A 54 1.48 12.88 -24.10
CA PRO A 54 1.49 14.26 -24.58
C PRO A 54 0.19 15.04 -24.35
N VAL A 55 -0.96 14.35 -24.23
CA VAL A 55 -2.30 14.97 -24.13
C VAL A 55 -2.68 15.18 -22.67
N ILE A 56 -2.50 14.16 -21.83
CA ILE A 56 -2.91 14.21 -20.41
C ILE A 56 -1.74 14.52 -19.45
N GLY A 57 -0.52 14.66 -19.97
CA GLY A 57 0.70 14.90 -19.21
C GLY A 57 1.26 13.61 -18.62
N TYR A 58 0.73 13.16 -17.49
CA TYR A 58 1.10 11.90 -16.88
C TYR A 58 -0.02 11.29 -16.05
N THR A 59 0.01 9.97 -15.89
CA THR A 59 -0.92 9.23 -15.04
C THR A 59 -0.20 8.09 -14.31
N GLU A 60 -0.60 7.83 -13.08
CA GLU A 60 -0.10 6.69 -12.32
C GLU A 60 -0.98 5.46 -12.60
N VAL A 61 -0.38 4.37 -13.06
CA VAL A 61 -1.06 3.08 -13.24
C VAL A 61 -0.65 2.05 -12.18
N GLY A 62 0.02 2.52 -11.12
CA GLY A 62 0.45 1.75 -9.96
C GLY A 62 0.04 2.42 -8.65
N GLY A 63 0.88 2.29 -7.62
CA GLY A 63 0.66 3.01 -6.36
C GLY A 63 0.84 4.53 -6.52
N ALA A 64 -0.16 5.31 -6.09
CA ALA A 64 -0.21 6.76 -6.32
C ALA A 64 -0.43 7.61 -5.05
N TYR A 65 -0.95 7.02 -3.98
CA TYR A 65 -1.40 7.76 -2.80
C TYR A 65 -0.39 7.69 -1.66
N VAL A 66 -0.12 8.85 -1.05
CA VAL A 66 0.63 8.97 0.19
C VAL A 66 -0.19 9.83 1.15
N GLY A 67 -0.35 9.35 2.39
CA GLY A 67 -1.18 10.00 3.41
C GLY A 67 -0.39 10.49 4.62
N PRO A 68 -1.10 11.03 5.62
CA PRO A 68 -0.56 11.22 6.96
C PRO A 68 0.09 9.94 7.51
N THR A 69 0.98 10.10 8.50
CA THR A 69 1.78 9.03 9.15
C THR A 69 2.83 8.31 8.28
N GLN A 70 2.78 8.41 6.95
CA GLN A 70 3.74 7.80 6.02
C GLN A 70 5.07 8.57 5.90
N ARG A 71 5.74 8.80 7.04
CA ARG A 71 6.88 9.72 7.19
C ARG A 71 8.08 9.40 6.30
N ARG A 72 8.38 8.12 6.06
CA ARG A 72 9.53 7.71 5.23
C ARG A 72 9.36 8.14 3.77
N MET A 73 8.16 7.94 3.21
CA MET A 73 7.82 8.39 1.87
C MET A 73 7.78 9.92 1.78
N GLN A 74 7.21 10.58 2.78
CA GLN A 74 7.15 12.04 2.82
C GLN A 74 8.54 12.69 2.83
N ARG A 75 9.50 12.10 3.57
CA ARG A 75 10.90 12.56 3.60
C ARG A 75 11.55 12.43 2.22
N LEU A 76 11.42 11.27 1.57
CA LEU A 76 11.98 11.04 0.24
C LEU A 76 11.38 12.00 -0.80
N ALA A 77 10.05 12.19 -0.78
CA ALA A 77 9.38 13.13 -1.66
C ALA A 77 9.96 14.55 -1.52
N LYS A 78 10.14 15.03 -0.28
CA LYS A 78 10.76 16.33 -0.01
C LYS A 78 12.19 16.42 -0.54
N GLU A 79 12.98 15.37 -0.32
CA GLU A 79 14.38 15.32 -0.74
C GLU A 79 14.54 15.38 -2.26
N PHE A 80 13.67 14.71 -3.00
CA PHE A 80 13.64 14.76 -4.47
C PHE A 80 12.89 15.98 -5.02
N GLY A 81 12.51 16.96 -4.18
CA GLY A 81 11.82 18.17 -4.60
C GLY A 81 10.42 17.93 -5.17
N MET A 82 9.75 16.84 -4.76
CA MET A 82 8.41 16.49 -5.22
C MET A 82 7.36 17.36 -4.54
N GLU A 83 6.40 17.84 -5.32
CA GLU A 83 5.26 18.61 -4.84
C GLU A 83 4.07 17.69 -4.51
N TRP A 84 3.33 18.04 -3.45
CA TRP A 84 2.10 17.36 -3.10
C TRP A 84 0.92 17.93 -3.87
N LYS A 85 0.09 17.04 -4.43
CA LYS A 85 -1.25 17.39 -4.90
C LYS A 85 -2.27 16.68 -4.03
N ILE A 86 -3.13 17.45 -3.37
CA ILE A 86 -4.23 16.90 -2.57
C ILE A 86 -5.27 16.33 -3.54
N VAL A 87 -5.63 15.07 -3.34
CA VAL A 87 -6.73 14.44 -4.08
C VAL A 87 -8.00 15.21 -3.77
N ARG A 88 -8.60 15.77 -4.81
CA ARG A 88 -9.71 16.70 -4.68
C ARG A 88 -11.01 15.96 -4.32
N GLU A 89 -11.44 16.09 -3.07
CA GLU A 89 -12.80 15.77 -2.62
C GLU A 89 -13.64 17.06 -2.64
N VAL A 90 -14.02 17.52 -3.84
CA VAL A 90 -14.72 18.83 -3.99
C VAL A 90 -16.20 18.70 -3.64
N GLU A 91 -16.82 17.60 -4.04
CA GLU A 91 -18.25 17.37 -3.89
C GLU A 91 -18.54 16.20 -2.96
N LYS A 92 -19.75 15.67 -3.00
CA LYS A 92 -20.14 14.50 -2.22
C LYS A 92 -19.57 13.23 -2.88
N THR A 93 -19.13 12.29 -2.06
CA THR A 93 -18.81 10.92 -2.51
C THR A 93 -20.09 10.20 -2.89
N VAL A 94 -20.02 9.36 -3.92
CA VAL A 94 -21.14 8.60 -4.44
C VAL A 94 -20.99 7.12 -4.06
N LEU A 95 -21.99 6.57 -3.37
CA LEU A 95 -22.16 5.14 -3.15
C LEU A 95 -23.16 4.59 -4.17
N SER A 96 -22.71 3.64 -5.00
CA SER A 96 -23.59 2.86 -5.88
C SER A 96 -23.94 1.53 -5.23
N SER A 97 -25.22 1.17 -5.25
CA SER A 97 -25.72 -0.10 -4.73
C SER A 97 -26.81 -0.66 -5.64
N LYS A 98 -27.19 -1.93 -5.41
CA LYS A 98 -28.33 -2.56 -6.10
C LYS A 98 -29.65 -1.80 -5.88
N THR A 99 -29.77 -1.08 -4.76
CA THR A 99 -30.96 -0.32 -4.36
C THR A 99 -30.94 1.12 -4.86
N GLY A 100 -29.87 1.56 -5.55
CA GLY A 100 -29.74 2.90 -6.10
C GLY A 100 -28.45 3.60 -5.67
N TRP A 101 -28.43 4.91 -5.88
CA TRP A 101 -27.26 5.77 -5.65
C TRP A 101 -27.50 6.68 -4.45
N GLN A 102 -26.49 6.85 -3.62
CA GLN A 102 -26.51 7.78 -2.50
C GLN A 102 -25.29 8.70 -2.56
N THR A 103 -25.47 9.95 -2.16
CA THR A 103 -24.36 10.91 -2.00
C THR A 103 -24.14 11.23 -0.53
N TYR A 104 -22.89 11.32 -0.09
CA TYR A 104 -22.54 11.63 1.30
C TYR A 104 -21.24 12.44 1.40
N LYS A 105 -20.99 13.01 2.59
CA LYS A 105 -19.71 13.66 2.94
C LYS A 105 -19.05 12.89 4.07
N GLY A 106 -17.72 12.81 4.06
CA GLY A 106 -16.94 12.07 5.05
C GLY A 106 -16.44 10.73 4.53
N THR A 107 -15.85 9.93 5.42
CA THR A 107 -15.17 8.67 5.08
C THR A 107 -16.12 7.50 4.89
N ILE A 108 -17.25 7.48 5.61
CA ILE A 108 -18.19 6.36 5.64
C ILE A 108 -19.56 6.83 5.15
N PRO A 109 -20.28 6.02 4.33
CA PRO A 109 -21.65 6.34 3.91
C PRO A 109 -22.61 6.52 5.09
N ILE A 110 -23.62 7.37 4.91
CA ILE A 110 -24.69 7.52 5.90
C ILE A 110 -25.61 6.29 5.80
N ILE A 111 -25.69 5.51 6.89
CA ILE A 111 -26.61 4.39 7.01
C ILE A 111 -27.78 4.83 7.89
N TYR A 112 -28.98 4.91 7.31
CA TYR A 112 -30.20 5.34 8.01
C TYR A 112 -30.88 4.22 8.81
N ASP A 113 -30.58 2.96 8.45
CA ASP A 113 -31.16 1.78 9.10
C ASP A 113 -30.45 1.52 10.44
N PRO A 114 -31.17 1.58 11.58
CA PRO A 114 -30.57 1.49 12.91
C PRO A 114 -29.90 0.14 13.19
N ILE A 115 -30.35 -0.94 12.55
CA ILE A 115 -29.75 -2.27 12.72
C ILE A 115 -28.43 -2.34 11.95
N LYS A 116 -28.41 -1.83 10.71
CA LYS A 116 -27.21 -1.85 9.86
C LYS A 116 -26.11 -0.92 10.35
N ILE A 117 -26.46 0.25 10.89
CA ILE A 117 -25.45 1.14 11.48
C ILE A 117 -24.86 0.52 12.76
N LEU A 118 -25.67 -0.19 13.54
CA LEU A 118 -25.20 -0.91 14.71
C LEU A 118 -24.25 -2.06 14.32
N ASP A 119 -24.60 -2.84 13.30
CA ASP A 119 -23.75 -3.91 12.77
C ASP A 119 -22.42 -3.37 12.24
N MET A 120 -22.46 -2.33 11.40
CA MET A 120 -21.25 -1.73 10.85
C MET A 120 -20.33 -1.18 11.96
N ASN A 121 -20.90 -0.51 12.97
CA ASN A 121 -20.13 -0.05 14.12
C ASN A 121 -19.55 -1.22 14.93
N ASN A 122 -20.30 -2.32 15.12
CA ASN A 122 -19.82 -3.51 15.78
C ASN A 122 -18.60 -4.12 15.05
N ILE A 123 -18.68 -4.27 13.72
CA ILE A 123 -17.57 -4.77 12.90
C ILE A 123 -16.34 -3.88 13.01
N PHE A 124 -16.50 -2.55 12.89
CA PHE A 124 -15.36 -1.64 13.01
C PHE A 124 -14.69 -1.73 14.39
N GLN A 125 -15.48 -1.73 15.46
CA GLN A 125 -14.92 -1.84 16.81
C GLN A 125 -14.26 -3.20 17.06
N MET A 126 -14.80 -4.28 16.50
CA MET A 126 -14.22 -5.60 16.64
C MET A 126 -12.90 -5.71 15.88
N LEU A 127 -12.83 -5.23 14.64
CA LEU A 127 -11.59 -5.20 13.87
C LEU A 127 -10.51 -4.34 14.55
N GLU A 128 -10.89 -3.18 15.12
CA GLU A 128 -9.97 -2.34 15.88
C GLU A 128 -9.40 -3.11 17.09
N LYS A 129 -10.26 -3.70 17.93
CA LYS A 129 -9.83 -4.48 19.11
C LYS A 129 -8.95 -5.67 18.73
N MET A 130 -9.31 -6.40 17.66
CA MET A 130 -8.47 -7.49 17.15
C MET A 130 -7.11 -6.95 16.72
N SER A 131 -7.06 -5.80 16.05
CA SER A 131 -5.80 -5.20 15.62
C SER A 131 -4.89 -4.78 16.78
N GLU A 132 -5.45 -4.37 17.92
CA GLU A 132 -4.71 -4.03 19.14
C GLU A 132 -3.97 -5.25 19.74
N GLU A 133 -4.50 -6.46 19.53
CA GLU A 133 -3.89 -7.71 20.01
C GLU A 133 -2.74 -8.22 19.11
N ILE A 134 -2.56 -7.66 17.90
CA ILE A 134 -1.62 -8.16 16.91
C ILE A 134 -0.31 -7.36 16.97
N PRO A 135 0.82 -7.97 17.39
CA PRO A 135 2.11 -7.29 17.38
C PRO A 135 2.55 -7.01 15.93
N VAL A 136 2.77 -5.74 15.58
CA VAL A 136 3.09 -5.29 14.21
C VAL A 136 4.29 -6.03 13.60
N GLU A 137 5.35 -6.25 14.38
CA GLU A 137 6.59 -6.89 13.92
C GLU A 137 6.53 -8.43 13.96
N ALA A 138 5.52 -9.00 14.60
CA ALA A 138 5.39 -10.45 14.78
C ALA A 138 3.91 -10.86 14.92
N PRO A 139 3.09 -10.70 13.87
CA PRO A 139 1.65 -10.98 13.94
C PRO A 139 1.34 -12.43 14.30
N TRP A 140 2.22 -13.37 13.94
CA TRP A 140 2.12 -14.79 14.33
C TRP A 140 2.26 -15.05 15.84
N LYS A 141 2.59 -14.03 16.65
CA LYS A 141 2.63 -14.11 18.11
C LYS A 141 1.36 -13.57 18.78
N ALA A 142 0.37 -13.11 18.01
CA ALA A 142 -0.91 -12.68 18.57
C ALA A 142 -1.55 -13.84 19.36
N PRO A 143 -2.28 -13.57 20.47
CA PRO A 143 -2.87 -14.60 21.31
C PRO A 143 -3.74 -15.62 20.54
N HIS A 144 -4.39 -15.15 19.48
CA HIS A 144 -5.32 -15.92 18.65
C HIS A 144 -4.79 -16.13 17.22
N ALA A 145 -3.48 -16.04 16.99
CA ALA A 145 -2.89 -16.06 15.65
C ALA A 145 -3.28 -17.29 14.83
N GLU A 146 -3.26 -18.49 15.42
CA GLU A 146 -3.61 -19.74 14.72
C GLU A 146 -5.09 -19.76 14.31
N GLU A 147 -5.99 -19.37 15.22
CA GLU A 147 -7.42 -19.29 14.91
C GLU A 147 -7.68 -18.30 13.78
N TRP A 148 -7.14 -17.09 13.89
CA TRP A 148 -7.39 -16.02 12.92
C TRP A 148 -6.74 -16.29 11.55
N ASP A 149 -5.55 -16.88 11.51
CA ASP A 149 -4.86 -17.22 10.26
C ASP A 149 -5.48 -18.45 9.56
N SER A 150 -6.18 -19.30 10.32
CA SER A 150 -6.95 -20.43 9.78
C SER A 150 -8.30 -20.03 9.17
N MET A 151 -8.76 -18.80 9.44
CA MET A 151 -10.05 -18.27 9.02
C MET A 151 -9.87 -17.27 7.88
N THR A 152 -10.64 -17.43 6.81
CA THR A 152 -10.69 -16.42 5.74
C THR A 152 -11.46 -15.18 6.20
N MET A 153 -11.14 -14.01 5.63
CA MET A 153 -11.95 -12.81 5.85
C MET A 153 -13.42 -13.00 5.47
N LYS A 154 -13.75 -13.89 4.53
CA LYS A 154 -15.14 -14.20 4.19
C LYS A 154 -15.85 -14.91 5.35
N GLU A 155 -15.25 -15.95 5.91
CA GLU A 155 -15.82 -16.68 7.06
C GLU A 155 -15.97 -15.77 8.28
N PHE A 156 -15.01 -14.88 8.50
CA PHE A 156 -15.13 -13.84 9.52
C PHE A 156 -16.37 -12.97 9.30
N MET A 157 -16.56 -12.43 8.09
CA MET A 157 -17.72 -11.59 7.79
C MET A 157 -19.04 -12.35 7.89
N ASP A 158 -19.09 -13.58 7.37
CA ASP A 158 -20.28 -14.46 7.45
C ASP A 158 -20.65 -14.79 8.91
N LYS A 159 -19.67 -14.86 9.82
CA LYS A 159 -19.88 -15.14 11.25
C LYS A 159 -20.32 -13.91 12.03
N HIS A 160 -19.92 -12.72 11.61
CA HIS A 160 -19.97 -11.53 12.45
C HIS A 160 -20.88 -10.40 11.95
N CYS A 161 -21.25 -10.38 10.66
CA CYS A 161 -22.25 -9.45 10.13
C CYS A 161 -23.65 -10.07 10.22
N TRP A 162 -24.62 -9.32 10.78
CA TRP A 162 -25.99 -9.79 11.00
C TRP A 162 -27.06 -9.06 10.18
#